data_AF-A0A7W0UL65-F1
#
_entry.id   AF-A0A7W0UL65-F1
#
_cell.length_a   1.000
_cell.length_b   1.000
_cell.length_c   1.000
_cell.angle_alpha   90.00
_cell.angle_beta   90.00
_cell.angle_gamma   90.00
#
_symmetry.space_group_name_H-M   'P 1'
#
loop_
_entity.id
_entity.type
_entity.pdbx_description
1 polymer ?
#
loop_
_entity_poly.entity_id
_entity_poly.type
_entity_poly.pdbx_seq_one_letter_code
_entity_poly.pdbx_strand_id
1 'polypeptide(L)'
;MMDSGGVDSQTDRLWLRKWSHDGYGDVYAEILADPVAMRFISGEALPREISDEISLRSERLWDEGFGPWAALLKDGDRFVGRIGLSRLDDWPGDQKIEVGFELGRHYWNQGLATEGAREAVRFGFEVSPRRHGPLACNRVSPP
;
A
#
# COMPACT_ATOMS: atom_id res chain seq x y z
N MET A 1 2.79 -15.62 -25.19
CA MET A 1 1.61 -15.65 -24.30
C MET A 1 1.87 -14.61 -23.24
N MET A 2 1.24 -13.43 -23.36
CA MET A 2 1.40 -12.35 -22.39
C MET A 2 0.68 -12.79 -21.11
N ASP A 3 1.43 -12.91 -20.03
CA ASP A 3 0.89 -13.17 -18.71
C ASP A 3 -0.14 -12.09 -18.39
N SER A 4 -1.38 -12.49 -18.20
CA SER A 4 -2.46 -11.58 -17.77
C SER A 4 -2.12 -11.16 -16.34
N GLY A 5 -1.28 -10.13 -16.20
CA GLY A 5 -0.84 -9.55 -14.94
C GLY A 5 -2.06 -9.20 -14.09
N GLY A 6 -2.43 -10.15 -13.22
CA GLY A 6 -3.74 -10.26 -12.60
C GLY A 6 -4.03 -9.06 -11.74
N VAL A 7 -5.12 -8.36 -12.05
CA VAL A 7 -5.72 -7.39 -11.14
C VAL A 7 -6.29 -8.18 -9.97
N ASP A 8 -5.76 -7.98 -8.76
CA ASP A 8 -6.24 -8.64 -7.54
C ASP A 8 -7.46 -7.92 -6.94
N SER A 9 -7.48 -6.59 -7.03
CA SER A 9 -8.67 -5.78 -6.79
C SER A 9 -8.66 -4.52 -7.66
N GLN A 10 -9.78 -3.81 -7.71
CA GLN A 10 -9.90 -2.56 -8.45
C GLN A 10 -10.91 -1.62 -7.81
N THR A 11 -10.76 -0.35 -8.15
CA THR A 11 -11.69 0.74 -7.81
C THR A 11 -12.14 1.41 -9.11
N ASP A 12 -12.80 2.57 -9.03
CA ASP A 12 -13.21 3.30 -10.23
C ASP A 12 -12.00 3.75 -11.05
N ARG A 13 -10.91 4.17 -10.38
CA ARG A 13 -9.73 4.79 -11.01
C ARG A 13 -8.45 3.99 -10.86
N LEU A 14 -8.38 3.04 -9.92
CA LEU A 14 -7.16 2.29 -9.64
C LEU A 14 -7.28 0.81 -10.00
N TRP A 15 -6.24 0.27 -10.62
CA TRP A 15 -5.85 -1.12 -10.50
C TRP A 15 -5.08 -1.32 -9.20
N LEU A 16 -5.46 -2.33 -8.42
CA LEU A 16 -4.77 -2.74 -7.20
C LEU A 16 -4.16 -4.13 -7.46
N ARG A 17 -2.86 -4.15 -7.76
CA ARG A 17 -2.11 -5.37 -8.09
C ARG A 17 -1.28 -5.79 -6.88
N LYS A 18 -1.14 -7.09 -6.66
CA LYS A 18 -0.27 -7.63 -5.61
C LYS A 18 1.10 -6.97 -5.68
N TRP A 19 1.62 -6.65 -4.51
CA TRP A 19 2.94 -6.05 -4.41
C TRP A 19 3.99 -7.03 -4.91
N SER A 20 4.93 -6.51 -5.69
CA SER A 20 6.14 -7.22 -6.10
C SER A 20 7.32 -6.30 -5.88
N HIS A 21 8.33 -6.78 -5.16
CA HIS A 21 9.54 -6.01 -4.94
C HIS A 21 10.27 -5.73 -6.26
N ASP A 22 10.44 -6.76 -7.08
CA ASP A 22 11.09 -6.62 -8.39
C ASP A 22 10.28 -5.74 -9.36
N GLY A 23 8.95 -5.71 -9.21
CA GLY A 23 8.07 -4.93 -10.07
C GLY A 23 7.96 -3.45 -9.72
N TYR A 24 7.97 -3.10 -8.42
CA TYR A 24 7.64 -1.74 -7.96
C TYR A 24 8.64 -1.16 -6.95
N GLY A 25 9.60 -1.95 -6.45
CA GLY A 25 10.51 -1.54 -5.38
C GLY A 25 11.33 -0.30 -5.72
N ASP A 26 11.88 -0.23 -6.94
CA ASP A 26 12.69 0.92 -7.37
C ASP A 26 11.88 2.23 -7.40
N VAL A 27 10.73 2.24 -8.08
CA VAL A 27 9.87 3.43 -8.17
C VAL A 27 9.21 3.79 -6.83
N TYR A 28 9.06 2.82 -5.93
CA TYR A 28 8.57 3.06 -4.58
C TYR A 28 9.63 3.72 -3.69
N ALA A 29 10.90 3.31 -3.82
CA ALA A 29 12.00 3.94 -3.10
C ALA A 29 12.12 5.44 -3.43
N GLU A 30 11.77 5.86 -4.66
CA GLU A 30 11.71 7.28 -5.02
C GLU A 30 10.65 8.05 -4.22
N ILE A 31 9.49 7.44 -3.93
CA ILE A 31 8.45 8.04 -3.08
C ILE A 31 8.96 8.16 -1.65
N LEU A 32 9.59 7.12 -1.12
CA LEU A 32 10.12 7.09 0.25
C LEU A 32 11.35 8.00 0.44
N ALA A 33 12.08 8.30 -0.63
CA ALA A 33 13.17 9.26 -0.63
C ALA A 33 12.71 10.73 -0.68
N ASP A 34 11.42 11.00 -0.91
CA ASP A 34 10.88 12.37 -0.89
C ASP A 34 10.56 12.80 0.57
N PRO A 35 11.30 13.75 1.15
CA PRO A 35 11.05 14.20 2.53
C PRO A 35 9.70 14.88 2.70
N VAL A 36 9.09 15.41 1.63
CA VAL A 36 7.73 15.97 1.68
C VAL A 36 6.72 14.84 1.81
N ALA A 37 6.90 13.76 1.05
CA ALA A 37 6.02 12.59 1.12
C ALA A 37 6.12 11.89 2.50
N MET A 38 7.34 11.82 3.04
CA MET A 38 7.61 11.13 4.29
C MET A 38 7.42 11.96 5.56
N ARG A 39 7.15 13.27 5.43
CA ARG A 39 6.99 14.20 6.56
C ARG A 39 6.03 13.70 7.65
N PHE A 40 4.95 13.02 7.26
CA PHE A 40 3.92 12.53 8.19
C PHE A 40 4.01 11.02 8.48
N ILE A 41 4.99 10.33 7.90
CA ILE A 41 5.19 8.89 8.05
C ILE A 41 6.40 8.62 8.94
N SER A 42 7.61 8.97 8.47
CA SER A 42 8.86 8.84 9.24
C SER A 42 9.40 10.19 9.72
N GLY A 43 8.90 11.31 9.18
CA GLY A 43 9.42 12.65 9.46
C GLY A 43 10.61 13.06 8.57
N GLU A 44 11.25 12.11 7.91
CA GLU A 44 12.39 12.31 7.01
C GLU A 44 12.40 11.30 5.85
N ALA A 45 13.12 11.62 4.78
CA ALA A 45 13.33 10.70 3.67
C ALA A 45 14.00 9.41 4.14
N LEU A 46 13.58 8.28 3.59
CA LEU A 46 14.15 6.98 3.94
C LEU A 46 15.31 6.61 3.02
N PRO A 47 16.38 5.99 3.57
CA PRO A 47 17.42 5.38 2.76
C PRO A 47 16.88 4.26 1.86
N ARG A 48 17.63 3.95 0.80
CA ARG A 48 17.29 2.88 -0.15
C ARG A 48 17.15 1.54 0.56
N GLU A 49 18.05 1.25 1.48
CA GLU A 49 18.11 -0.01 2.22
C GLU A 49 16.82 -0.22 3.04
N ILE A 50 16.35 0.83 3.72
CA ILE A 50 15.10 0.79 4.48
C ILE A 50 13.89 0.64 3.55
N SER A 51 13.93 1.31 2.40
CA SER A 51 12.87 1.20 1.39
C SER A 51 12.74 -0.22 0.83
N ASP A 52 13.87 -0.88 0.58
CA ASP A 52 13.92 -2.27 0.13
C ASP A 52 13.38 -3.23 1.21
N GLU A 53 13.74 -3.02 2.48
CA GLU A 53 13.19 -3.81 3.59
C GLU A 53 11.66 -3.70 3.68
N ILE A 54 11.11 -2.49 3.56
CA ILE A 54 9.66 -2.26 3.53
C ILE A 54 9.03 -2.95 2.32
N SER A 55 9.65 -2.86 1.15
CA SER A 55 9.16 -3.49 -0.08
C SER A 55 9.15 -5.01 0.02
N LEU A 56 10.23 -5.63 0.50
CA LEU A 56 10.32 -7.08 0.68
C LEU A 56 9.32 -7.58 1.73
N ARG A 57 9.13 -6.84 2.82
CA ARG A 57 8.09 -7.15 3.82
C ARG A 57 6.69 -7.09 3.20
N SER A 58 6.43 -6.07 2.38
CA SER A 58 5.15 -5.88 1.69
C SER A 58 4.82 -7.06 0.77
N GLU A 59 5.81 -7.60 0.06
CA GLU A 59 5.67 -8.79 -0.78
C GLU A 59 5.36 -10.03 0.07
N ARG A 60 6.12 -10.27 1.15
CA ARG A 60 5.94 -11.44 2.03
C ARG A 60 4.57 -11.52 2.69
N LEU A 61 3.92 -10.38 2.98
CA LEU A 61 2.56 -10.41 3.55
C LEU A 61 1.59 -11.17 2.65
N TRP A 62 1.77 -11.12 1.32
CA TRP A 62 0.89 -11.81 0.38
C TRP A 62 0.95 -13.34 0.49
N ASP A 63 2.00 -13.91 1.07
CA ASP A 63 2.06 -15.35 1.42
C ASP A 63 1.01 -15.72 2.48
N GLU A 64 0.56 -14.74 3.26
CA GLU A 64 -0.49 -14.87 4.27
C GLU A 64 -1.89 -14.54 3.73
N GLY A 65 -1.98 -14.20 2.44
CA GLY A 65 -3.24 -13.93 1.74
C GLY A 65 -3.71 -12.46 1.78
N PHE A 66 -2.92 -11.55 2.34
CA PHE A 66 -3.21 -10.11 2.35
C PHE A 66 -1.94 -9.29 2.24
N GLY A 67 -2.05 -8.04 1.83
CA GLY A 67 -0.91 -7.15 1.84
C GLY A 67 -1.27 -5.79 1.27
N PRO A 68 -0.31 -4.86 1.25
CA PRO A 68 -0.45 -3.67 0.46
C PRO A 68 -0.44 -4.04 -1.03
N TRP A 69 -1.25 -3.38 -1.83
CA TRP A 69 -1.16 -3.44 -3.29
C TRP A 69 -0.25 -2.34 -3.83
N ALA A 70 0.30 -2.59 -5.01
CA ALA A 70 0.71 -1.53 -5.91
C ALA A 70 -0.57 -0.91 -6.52
N ALA A 71 -0.74 0.39 -6.33
CA ALA A 71 -1.83 1.15 -6.91
C ALA A 71 -1.38 1.75 -8.24
N LEU A 72 -2.10 1.44 -9.31
CA LEU A 72 -1.86 1.99 -10.65
C LEU A 72 -3.11 2.71 -11.14
N LEU A 73 -2.97 3.90 -11.73
CA LEU A 73 -4.07 4.54 -12.44
C LEU A 73 -4.48 3.70 -13.64
N LYS A 74 -5.78 3.43 -13.79
CA LYS A 74 -6.34 2.76 -14.97
C LYS A 74 -6.05 3.54 -16.26
N ASP A 75 -5.97 4.86 -16.15
CA ASP A 75 -5.52 5.73 -17.22
C ASP A 75 -3.99 5.70 -17.34
N GLY A 76 -3.53 4.81 -18.22
CA GLY A 76 -2.13 4.68 -18.62
C GLY A 76 -1.27 3.77 -17.74
N ASP A 77 -1.88 2.96 -16.86
CA ASP A 77 -1.18 2.03 -15.95
C ASP A 77 -0.02 2.68 -15.18
N ARG A 78 -0.21 3.95 -14.79
CA ARG A 78 0.82 4.72 -14.06
C ARG A 78 0.84 4.33 -12.59
N PHE A 79 2.00 3.96 -12.08
CA PHE A 79 2.20 3.70 -10.65
C PHE A 79 1.96 4.98 -9.84
N VAL A 80 1.12 4.84 -8.82
CA VAL A 80 0.67 5.94 -7.94
C VAL A 80 1.33 5.84 -6.57
N GLY A 81 1.64 4.62 -6.15
CA GLY A 81 2.19 4.30 -4.85
C GLY A 81 1.65 2.99 -4.30
N ARG A 82 1.74 2.85 -2.98
CA ARG A 82 1.35 1.65 -2.24
C ARG A 82 0.09 1.93 -1.42
N ILE A 83 -0.89 1.04 -1.46
CA ILE A 83 -2.14 1.17 -0.68
C ILE A 83 -2.58 -0.23 -0.25
N GLY A 84 -2.90 -0.43 1.03
CA GLY A 84 -3.60 -1.64 1.45
C GLY A 84 -3.32 -2.04 2.90
N LEU A 85 -3.46 -3.33 3.16
CA LEU A 85 -3.29 -3.89 4.50
C LEU A 85 -1.82 -4.10 4.81
N SER A 86 -1.32 -3.51 5.90
CA SER A 86 0.04 -3.74 6.40
C SER A 86 -0.01 -4.32 7.81
N ARG A 87 1.11 -4.91 8.24
CA ARG A 87 1.30 -5.35 9.61
C ARG A 87 2.30 -4.45 10.32
N LEU A 88 1.91 -3.94 11.49
CA LEU A 88 2.77 -3.19 12.40
C LEU A 88 3.19 -4.10 13.56
N ASP A 89 4.31 -4.81 13.40
CA ASP A 89 4.77 -5.80 14.37
C ASP A 89 5.04 -5.21 15.76
N ASP A 90 5.40 -3.93 15.82
CA ASP A 90 5.69 -3.19 17.06
C ASP A 90 4.43 -2.64 17.76
N TRP A 91 3.23 -2.81 17.16
CA TRP A 91 1.98 -2.33 17.76
C TRP A 91 1.56 -3.21 18.96
N PRO A 92 1.14 -2.60 20.09
CA PRO A 92 0.73 -3.35 21.28
C PRO A 92 -0.58 -4.13 21.08
N GLY A 93 -0.60 -5.39 21.51
CA GLY A 93 -1.76 -6.29 21.45
C GLY A 93 -1.71 -7.29 20.29
N ASP A 94 -2.76 -8.10 20.18
CA ASP A 94 -2.84 -9.20 19.20
C ASP A 94 -3.27 -8.75 17.81
N GLN A 95 -3.81 -7.53 17.69
CA GLN A 95 -4.31 -6.96 16.45
C GLN A 95 -3.32 -5.95 15.90
N LYS A 96 -2.57 -6.40 14.90
CA LYS A 96 -1.45 -5.64 14.32
C LYS A 96 -1.64 -5.29 12.84
N ILE A 97 -2.86 -5.47 12.32
CA ILE A 97 -3.18 -5.17 10.93
C ILE A 97 -3.75 -3.76 10.84
N GLU A 98 -3.18 -2.96 9.95
CA GLU A 98 -3.64 -1.62 9.64
C GLU A 98 -3.95 -1.45 8.14
N VAL A 99 -4.69 -0.38 7.82
CA VAL A 99 -4.76 0.14 6.45
C VAL A 99 -3.82 1.34 6.35
N GLY A 100 -2.86 1.25 5.43
CA GLY A 100 -1.87 2.29 5.16
C GLY A 100 -1.81 2.65 3.67
N PHE A 101 -1.24 3.82 3.39
CA PHE A 101 -0.97 4.26 2.02
C PHE A 101 0.22 5.22 1.95
N GLU A 102 1.03 5.06 0.90
CA GLU A 102 2.13 5.95 0.55
C GLU A 102 2.05 6.23 -0.95
N LEU A 103 1.61 7.44 -1.30
CA LEU A 103 1.45 7.87 -2.69
C LEU A 103 2.48 8.92 -3.03
N GLY A 104 2.94 8.91 -4.29
CA GLY A 104 3.73 9.99 -4.85
C GLY A 104 2.95 11.31 -4.77
N ARG A 105 3.63 12.39 -4.36
CA ARG A 105 3.02 13.71 -4.15
C ARG A 105 2.23 14.27 -5.32
N HIS A 106 2.59 13.89 -6.56
CA HIS A 106 1.88 14.29 -7.78
C HIS A 106 0.43 13.77 -7.82
N TYR A 107 0.11 12.77 -7.00
CA TYR A 107 -1.20 12.13 -6.93
C TYR A 107 -2.02 12.53 -5.69
N TRP A 108 -1.48 13.43 -4.86
CA TRP A 108 -2.18 13.95 -3.69
C TRP A 108 -3.36 14.85 -4.10
N ASN A 109 -4.29 15.09 -3.17
CA ASN A 109 -5.48 15.93 -3.39
C ASN A 109 -6.45 15.48 -4.50
N GLN A 110 -6.31 14.24 -4.97
CA GLN A 110 -7.18 13.65 -5.99
C GLN A 110 -8.13 12.58 -5.42
N GLY A 111 -8.08 12.32 -4.10
CA GLY A 111 -8.89 11.31 -3.42
C GLY A 111 -8.48 9.86 -3.68
N LEU A 112 -7.36 9.61 -4.38
CA LEU A 112 -6.90 8.27 -4.74
C LEU A 112 -6.54 7.42 -3.52
N ALA A 113 -5.87 8.01 -2.52
CA ALA A 113 -5.57 7.33 -1.26
C ALA A 113 -6.84 6.88 -0.53
N THR A 114 -7.84 7.75 -0.41
CA THR A 114 -9.12 7.44 0.24
C THR A 114 -9.90 6.36 -0.52
N GLU A 115 -9.90 6.42 -1.85
CA GLU A 115 -10.53 5.42 -2.71
C GLU A 115 -9.91 4.04 -2.51
N GLY A 116 -8.58 3.92 -2.62
CA GLY A 116 -7.89 2.64 -2.42
C GLY A 116 -7.98 2.14 -0.97
N ALA A 117 -7.94 3.02 0.02
CA ALA A 117 -8.05 2.65 1.44
C ALA A 117 -9.43 2.06 1.77
N ARG A 118 -10.52 2.60 1.17
CA ARG A 118 -11.86 2.02 1.32
C ARG A 118 -11.93 0.60 0.79
N GLU A 119 -11.30 0.36 -0.35
CA GLU A 119 -11.22 -0.98 -0.92
C GLU A 119 -10.38 -1.93 -0.05
N ALA A 120 -9.28 -1.45 0.55
CA ALA A 120 -8.50 -2.22 1.51
C ALA A 120 -9.29 -2.61 2.76
N VAL A 121 -10.09 -1.68 3.31
CA VAL A 121 -11.00 -1.95 4.42
C VAL A 121 -12.00 -3.04 4.03
N ARG A 122 -12.67 -2.88 2.87
CA ARG A 122 -13.63 -3.85 2.36
C ARG A 122 -12.99 -5.24 2.23
N PHE A 123 -11.83 -5.32 1.58
CA PHE A 123 -11.08 -6.57 1.42
C PHE A 123 -10.74 -7.23 2.75
N GLY A 124 -10.24 -6.47 3.73
CA GLY A 124 -9.88 -7.01 5.04
C GLY A 124 -11.06 -7.55 5.84
N PHE A 125 -12.26 -6.98 5.68
CA PHE A 125 -13.47 -7.48 6.37
C PHE A 125 -14.18 -8.61 5.63
N GLU A 126 -14.17 -8.61 4.29
CA GLU A 126 -15.04 -9.48 3.47
C GLU A 126 -14.32 -10.61 2.76
N VAL A 127 -13.05 -10.43 2.39
CA VAL A 127 -12.38 -11.31 1.41
C VAL A 127 -11.16 -12.02 2.01
N SER A 128 -10.34 -11.32 2.78
CA SER A 128 -9.14 -11.91 3.38
C SER A 128 -9.51 -13.05 4.33
N PRO A 129 -8.85 -14.24 4.24
CA PRO A 129 -9.12 -15.36 5.14
C PRO A 129 -8.84 -14.94 6.59
N ARG A 130 -9.90 -14.75 7.36
CA ARG A 130 -9.82 -14.24 8.73
C ARG A 130 -9.00 -15.20 9.61
N ARG A 131 -7.89 -14.70 10.16
CA ARG A 131 -7.32 -15.24 11.41
C ARG A 131 -7.38 -14.28 12.59
N HIS A 132 -7.61 -12.97 12.39
CA HIS A 132 -7.58 -11.97 13.47
C HIS A 132 -8.65 -10.86 13.27
N GLY A 133 -9.08 -10.22 14.37
CA GLY A 133 -10.26 -9.33 14.52
C GLY A 133 -10.23 -7.96 13.80
N PRO A 134 -11.06 -6.96 14.22
CA PRO A 134 -11.32 -5.73 13.46
C PRO A 134 -10.07 -4.85 13.23
N LEU A 135 -10.01 -4.20 12.06
CA LEU A 135 -8.88 -3.37 11.60
C LEU A 135 -8.72 -2.07 12.40
N ALA A 136 -7.48 -1.68 12.72
CA ALA A 136 -7.14 -0.33 13.15
C ALA A 136 -6.82 0.55 11.91
N CYS A 137 -7.40 1.74 11.82
CA CYS A 137 -7.16 2.68 10.72
C CYS A 137 -6.43 3.91 11.27
N ASN A 138 -5.27 4.25 10.72
CA ASN A 138 -4.58 5.49 11.10
C ASN A 138 -5.30 6.69 10.46
N ARG A 139 -5.56 7.73 11.24
CA ARG A 139 -6.32 8.91 10.81
C ARG A 139 -5.60 9.65 9.67
N VAL A 140 -6.26 9.71 8.51
CA VAL A 140 -6.29 10.78 7.50
C VAL A 140 -5.16 11.83 7.62
N SER A 141 -4.18 11.78 6.72
CA SER A 141 -3.42 12.98 6.34
C SER A 141 -4.39 13.98 5.69
N PRO A 142 -4.47 15.25 6.16
CA PRO A 142 -5.36 16.26 5.57
C PRO A 142 -4.90 16.62 4.14
N PRO A 143 -5.77 17.26 3.33
CA PRO A 143 -5.49 17.61 1.93
C PRO A 143 -4.16 18.35 1.73
#